data_AF-A0A953XFF7-F1
#
_entry.id   AF-A0A953XFF7-F1
#
_cell.length_a   1.000
_cell.length_b   1.000
_cell.length_c   1.000
_cell.angle_alpha   90.00
_cell.angle_beta   90.00
_cell.angle_gamma   90.00
#
_symmetry.space_group_name_H-M   'P 1'
#
loop_
_entity.id
_entity.type
_entity.pdbx_description
1 polymer ?
#
loop_
_entity_poly.entity_id
_entity_poly.type
_entity_poly.pdbx_seq_one_letter_code
_entity_poly.pdbx_strand_id
1 'polypeptide(L)'
;VGGVANAINLDSQSTLGIERLMQIRQVIDEIGAFVTQVYLPDVAVIGAQYADWTGHGAGVTNYLSVPDLPLDTRGTQFAMPGGYIPAGEVEQFHPISSFADPYFADGVRESVKHAWYQGGRGALHPYDGETIPEYTDFEENSKYSWVKSPTFYDDRAQVGPLANVLCMFAAGHEPTQRHLTWLIDQVQSHLGAEIPLSALHSTIGRHAARAVRTAVLMEALAEQWDLLVANLSTGDFDTFNRPDFPEEEVRGVGFHEAPRGVLSHWAVLRNGRIANYQAVVPTTWNAGPRDEADALGPYEASLLDNPVADPDLPLEILRTVHSFDPCLACAIHMVNAKGKAVTRIQAH
;
A
#
# COMPACT_ATOMS: atom_id res chain seq x y z
N VAL A 1 14.68 -4.41 16.35
CA VAL A 1 13.47 -5.19 16.72
C VAL A 1 13.26 -5.00 18.21
N GLY A 2 12.08 -4.59 18.66
CA GLY A 2 11.77 -4.38 20.08
C GLY A 2 11.08 -3.06 20.44
N GLY A 3 11.03 -2.09 19.51
CA GLY A 3 10.49 -0.76 19.76
C GLY A 3 11.28 0.29 18.99
N VAL A 4 11.44 1.48 19.57
CA VAL A 4 12.14 2.64 18.97
C VAL A 4 13.39 3.01 19.77
N ALA A 5 14.29 3.78 19.15
CA ALA A 5 15.53 4.25 19.77
C ALA A 5 15.40 5.65 20.42
N ASN A 6 14.24 6.30 20.27
CA ASN A 6 13.98 7.62 20.81
C ASN A 6 13.93 7.54 22.35
N ALA A 7 14.95 8.05 23.02
CA ALA A 7 14.92 8.18 24.47
C ALA A 7 13.93 9.28 24.86
N ILE A 8 12.92 8.94 25.66
CA ILE A 8 11.92 9.89 26.15
C ILE A 8 12.32 10.40 27.53
N ASN A 9 12.46 11.71 27.66
CA ASN A 9 12.70 12.38 28.93
C ASN A 9 12.25 13.84 28.80
N LEU A 10 11.18 14.21 29.51
CA LEU A 10 10.50 15.50 29.37
C LEU A 10 11.32 16.68 29.90
N ASP A 11 12.25 16.43 30.82
CA ASP A 11 13.08 17.45 31.48
C ASP A 11 14.45 17.64 30.82
N SER A 12 14.78 16.82 29.82
CA SER A 12 16.10 16.80 29.18
C SER A 12 16.11 17.61 27.89
N GLN A 13 17.18 18.40 27.71
CA GLN A 13 17.42 19.17 26.49
C GLN A 13 18.00 18.35 25.34
N SER A 14 18.50 17.13 25.61
CA SER A 14 19.25 16.32 24.64
C SER A 14 18.47 15.09 24.14
N THR A 15 17.21 14.92 24.56
CA THR A 15 16.38 13.74 24.25
C THR A 15 15.00 14.19 23.73
N LEU A 16 14.07 13.25 23.54
CA LEU A 16 12.69 13.60 23.20
C LEU A 16 11.99 14.18 24.42
N GLY A 17 12.16 15.50 24.60
CA GLY A 17 11.51 16.31 25.63
C GLY A 17 10.32 17.10 25.12
N ILE A 18 9.69 17.89 25.99
CA ILE A 18 8.45 18.62 25.69
C ILE A 18 8.60 19.60 24.51
N GLU A 19 9.73 20.30 24.42
CA GLU A 19 10.03 21.22 23.32
C GLU A 19 9.94 20.52 21.96
N ARG A 20 10.52 19.32 21.85
CA ARG A 20 10.53 18.54 20.60
C ARG A 20 9.15 17.99 20.28
N LEU A 21 8.40 17.55 21.29
CA LEU A 21 7.01 17.10 21.12
C LEU A 21 6.10 18.24 20.61
N MET A 22 6.27 19.46 21.15
CA MET A 22 5.53 20.63 20.68
C MET A 22 5.95 21.07 19.27
N GLN A 23 7.23 20.97 18.93
CA GLN A 23 7.69 21.21 17.56
C GLN A 23 7.05 20.22 16.57
N ILE A 24 6.95 18.94 16.93
CA ILE A 24 6.25 17.94 16.12
C ILE A 24 4.79 18.34 15.94
N ARG A 25 4.10 18.77 17.01
CA ARG A 25 2.70 19.21 16.94
C ARG A 25 2.52 20.38 15.97
N GLN A 26 3.38 21.37 16.03
CA GLN A 26 3.33 22.52 15.12
C GLN A 26 3.41 22.07 13.65
N VAL A 27 4.31 21.15 13.32
CA VAL A 27 4.44 20.62 11.96
C VAL A 27 3.20 19.83 11.54
N ILE A 28 2.59 19.05 12.45
CA ILE A 28 1.34 18.34 12.18
C ILE A 28 0.24 19.34 11.79
N ASP A 29 0.08 20.40 12.57
CA ASP A 29 -0.97 21.42 12.33
C ASP A 29 -0.72 22.17 11.01
N GLU A 30 0.53 22.53 10.69
CA GLU A 30 0.91 23.20 9.43
C GLU A 30 0.61 22.33 8.19
N ILE A 31 0.96 21.05 8.23
CA ILE A 31 0.70 20.11 7.12
C ILE A 31 -0.82 19.87 6.98
N GLY A 32 -1.52 19.73 8.11
CA GLY A 32 -2.97 19.50 8.13
C GLY A 32 -3.75 20.61 7.43
N ALA A 33 -3.33 21.87 7.64
CA ALA A 33 -3.91 23.02 6.95
C ALA A 33 -3.72 22.92 5.42
N PHE A 34 -2.53 22.61 4.93
CA PHE A 34 -2.30 22.45 3.49
C PHE A 34 -3.13 21.32 2.88
N VAL A 35 -3.19 20.17 3.55
CA VAL A 35 -3.94 19.01 3.05
C VAL A 35 -5.42 19.33 2.90
N THR A 36 -6.01 19.96 3.91
CA THR A 36 -7.47 20.21 3.97
C THR A 36 -7.90 21.45 3.17
N GLN A 37 -7.02 22.45 3.02
CA GLN A 37 -7.37 23.73 2.39
C GLN A 37 -6.86 23.86 0.95
N VAL A 38 -5.91 23.03 0.53
CA VAL A 38 -5.32 23.09 -0.81
C VAL A 38 -5.42 21.75 -1.51
N TYR A 39 -4.76 20.70 -0.98
CA TYR A 39 -4.64 19.45 -1.72
C TYR A 39 -5.99 18.77 -1.99
N LEU A 40 -6.79 18.55 -0.95
CA LEU A 40 -8.09 17.87 -1.10
C LEU A 40 -9.08 18.67 -1.96
N PRO A 41 -9.24 20.01 -1.79
CA PRO A 41 -10.02 20.84 -2.70
C PRO A 41 -9.54 20.82 -4.16
N ASP A 42 -8.24 20.95 -4.42
CA ASP A 42 -7.70 20.94 -5.78
C ASP A 42 -8.02 19.63 -6.49
N VAL A 43 -7.91 18.50 -5.78
CA VAL A 43 -8.26 17.18 -6.33
C VAL A 43 -9.74 17.09 -6.67
N ALA A 44 -10.64 17.68 -5.88
CA ALA A 44 -12.06 17.72 -6.21
C ALA A 44 -12.32 18.57 -7.47
N VAL A 45 -11.69 19.73 -7.60
CA VAL A 45 -11.83 20.61 -8.78
C VAL A 45 -11.29 19.93 -10.04
N ILE A 46 -10.09 19.35 -9.98
CA ILE A 46 -9.50 18.60 -11.10
C ILE A 46 -10.37 17.38 -11.43
N GLY A 47 -10.86 16.67 -10.41
CA GLY A 47 -11.75 15.52 -10.59
C GLY A 47 -13.02 15.88 -11.36
N ALA A 48 -13.62 17.03 -11.10
CA ALA A 48 -14.79 17.50 -11.84
C ALA A 48 -14.46 17.86 -13.31
N GLN A 49 -13.29 18.47 -13.56
CA GLN A 49 -12.86 18.82 -14.93
C GLN A 49 -12.54 17.59 -15.79
N TYR A 50 -12.09 16.50 -15.17
CA TYR A 50 -11.72 15.24 -15.82
C TYR A 50 -12.68 14.10 -15.45
N ALA A 51 -13.97 14.40 -15.28
CA ALA A 51 -14.97 13.41 -14.90
C ALA A 51 -15.14 12.29 -15.94
N ASP A 52 -14.76 12.52 -17.21
CA ASP A 52 -14.67 11.50 -18.26
C ASP A 52 -13.72 10.35 -17.87
N TRP A 53 -12.67 10.64 -17.09
CA TRP A 53 -11.71 9.64 -16.61
C TRP A 53 -12.26 8.69 -15.54
N THR A 54 -13.51 8.89 -15.09
CA THR A 54 -14.21 7.91 -14.24
C THR A 54 -14.59 6.65 -15.00
N GLY A 55 -14.67 6.69 -16.33
CA GLY A 55 -14.96 5.54 -17.18
C GLY A 55 -13.74 4.69 -17.56
N HIS A 56 -12.53 5.07 -17.11
CA HIS A 56 -11.27 4.48 -17.59
C HIS A 56 -10.34 4.08 -16.45
N GLY A 57 -9.53 3.03 -16.67
CA GLY A 57 -8.48 2.64 -15.74
C GLY A 57 -8.92 1.93 -14.47
N ALA A 58 -10.02 1.16 -14.51
CA ALA A 58 -10.49 0.38 -13.37
C ALA A 58 -9.45 -0.65 -12.89
N GLY A 59 -8.80 -1.34 -13.82
CA GLY A 59 -7.85 -2.40 -13.51
C GLY A 59 -8.53 -3.65 -12.95
N VAL A 60 -7.91 -4.25 -11.94
CA VAL A 60 -8.48 -5.36 -11.17
C VAL A 60 -9.31 -4.75 -10.03
N THR A 61 -10.56 -5.20 -9.87
CA THR A 61 -11.48 -4.67 -8.85
C THR A 61 -11.55 -5.50 -7.57
N ASN A 62 -10.71 -6.53 -7.44
CA ASN A 62 -10.44 -7.15 -6.15
C ASN A 62 -9.50 -6.23 -5.36
N TYR A 63 -9.92 -5.71 -4.22
CA TYR A 63 -9.14 -4.77 -3.42
C TYR A 63 -8.60 -5.42 -2.16
N LEU A 64 -7.32 -5.24 -1.89
CA LEU A 64 -6.66 -5.72 -0.68
C LEU A 64 -5.98 -4.55 0.05
N SER A 65 -6.27 -4.41 1.34
CA SER A 65 -5.58 -3.53 2.28
C SER A 65 -5.40 -4.25 3.62
N VAL A 66 -4.43 -3.84 4.43
CA VAL A 66 -4.21 -4.37 5.78
C VAL A 66 -4.51 -3.30 6.82
N PRO A 67 -4.95 -3.68 8.04
CA PRO A 67 -5.11 -2.72 9.10
C PRO A 67 -3.74 -2.12 9.50
N ASP A 68 -3.73 -0.87 9.95
CA ASP A 68 -2.49 -0.16 10.27
C ASP A 68 -2.70 0.88 11.39
N LEU A 69 -1.61 1.43 11.92
CA LEU A 69 -1.58 2.28 13.11
C LEU A 69 -2.16 1.55 14.34
N PRO A 70 -1.45 0.56 14.88
CA PRO A 70 -1.92 -0.23 16.01
C PRO A 70 -2.14 0.65 17.25
N LEU A 71 -3.26 0.42 17.94
CA LEU A 71 -3.68 1.14 19.15
C LEU A 71 -3.41 0.35 20.44
N ASP A 72 -2.97 -0.89 20.32
CA ASP A 72 -2.60 -1.74 21.45
C ASP A 72 -1.27 -2.46 21.22
N THR A 73 -0.68 -2.96 22.29
CA THR A 73 0.62 -3.66 22.26
C THR A 73 0.55 -5.05 21.63
N ARG A 74 -0.64 -5.54 21.29
CA ARG A 74 -0.89 -6.87 20.74
C ARG A 74 -1.19 -6.86 19.24
N GLY A 75 -1.44 -5.69 18.65
CA GLY A 75 -1.84 -5.59 17.24
C GLY A 75 -3.21 -6.20 16.97
N THR A 76 -4.16 -5.95 17.88
CA THR A 76 -5.56 -6.40 17.75
C THR A 76 -6.54 -5.24 17.59
N GLN A 77 -6.05 -4.00 17.73
CA GLN A 77 -6.82 -2.78 17.51
C GLN A 77 -6.00 -1.82 16.66
N PHE A 78 -6.64 -1.15 15.71
CA PHE A 78 -5.99 -0.31 14.70
C PHE A 78 -6.81 0.94 14.47
N ALA A 79 -6.14 2.08 14.26
CA ALA A 79 -6.82 3.31 13.88
C ALA A 79 -7.33 3.25 12.43
N MET A 80 -6.63 2.55 11.55
CA MET A 80 -7.08 2.32 10.17
C MET A 80 -7.43 0.85 9.97
N PRO A 81 -8.71 0.49 9.75
CA PRO A 81 -9.08 -0.88 9.41
C PRO A 81 -8.66 -1.25 7.98
N GLY A 82 -8.52 -2.55 7.72
CA GLY A 82 -8.22 -3.11 6.40
C GLY A 82 -8.92 -4.43 6.15
N GLY A 83 -8.80 -4.97 4.94
CA GLY A 83 -9.43 -6.21 4.55
C GLY A 83 -9.41 -6.45 3.05
N TYR A 84 -10.31 -7.31 2.60
CA TYR A 84 -10.47 -7.70 1.21
C TYR A 84 -11.88 -7.36 0.69
N ILE A 85 -11.97 -6.81 -0.51
CA ILE A 85 -13.24 -6.57 -1.23
C ILE A 85 -13.16 -7.27 -2.58
N PRO A 86 -13.94 -8.34 -2.82
CA PRO A 86 -13.98 -8.98 -4.14
C PRO A 86 -14.81 -8.15 -5.13
N ALA A 87 -14.37 -8.12 -6.40
CA ALA A 87 -15.12 -7.57 -7.53
C ALA A 87 -15.66 -6.13 -7.38
N GLY A 88 -15.07 -5.32 -6.48
CA GLY A 88 -15.54 -3.97 -6.17
C GLY A 88 -16.82 -3.91 -5.33
N GLU A 89 -17.33 -5.05 -4.87
CA GLU A 89 -18.58 -5.17 -4.14
C GLU A 89 -18.35 -4.90 -2.65
N VAL A 90 -18.45 -3.63 -2.23
CA VAL A 90 -18.16 -3.19 -0.85
C VAL A 90 -18.95 -3.95 0.24
N GLU A 91 -20.15 -4.44 -0.10
CA GLU A 91 -20.98 -5.25 0.80
C GLU A 91 -20.39 -6.65 1.08
N GLN A 92 -19.46 -7.11 0.24
CA GLN A 92 -18.74 -8.38 0.40
C GLN A 92 -17.40 -8.20 1.14
N PHE A 93 -17.19 -7.06 1.80
CA PHE A 93 -16.00 -6.77 2.57
C PHE A 93 -15.70 -7.86 3.63
N HIS A 94 -14.48 -8.39 3.58
CA HIS A 94 -13.95 -9.32 4.57
C HIS A 94 -12.83 -8.66 5.37
N PRO A 95 -12.99 -8.42 6.68
CA PRO A 95 -12.00 -7.71 7.48
C PRO A 95 -10.74 -8.56 7.70
N ILE A 96 -9.58 -7.88 7.75
CA ILE A 96 -8.35 -8.42 8.34
C ILE A 96 -8.19 -7.73 9.70
N SER A 97 -8.20 -8.52 10.77
CA SER A 97 -8.50 -8.04 12.12
C SER A 97 -7.30 -7.91 13.04
N SER A 98 -6.16 -8.54 12.72
CA SER A 98 -4.96 -8.51 13.57
C SER A 98 -3.67 -8.74 12.80
N PHE A 99 -2.52 -8.42 13.41
CA PHE A 99 -1.22 -8.77 12.85
C PHE A 99 -1.00 -10.29 12.69
N ALA A 100 -1.75 -11.11 13.43
CA ALA A 100 -1.68 -12.56 13.40
C ALA A 100 -2.86 -13.20 12.64
N ASP A 101 -3.59 -12.42 11.84
CA ASP A 101 -4.78 -12.91 11.14
C ASP A 101 -4.39 -13.97 10.08
N PRO A 102 -4.83 -15.23 10.23
CA PRO A 102 -4.49 -16.28 9.29
C PRO A 102 -5.08 -16.04 7.90
N TYR A 103 -6.16 -15.26 7.78
CA TYR A 103 -6.75 -14.96 6.47
C TYR A 103 -5.76 -14.22 5.58
N PHE A 104 -5.04 -13.23 6.12
CA PHE A 104 -3.96 -12.58 5.38
C PHE A 104 -2.77 -13.52 5.18
N ALA A 105 -2.31 -14.15 6.27
CA ALA A 105 -1.10 -14.96 6.25
C ALA A 105 -1.18 -16.12 5.26
N ASP A 106 -2.30 -16.84 5.20
CA ASP A 106 -2.45 -18.03 4.37
C ASP A 106 -2.81 -17.71 2.91
N GLY A 107 -3.35 -16.51 2.66
CA GLY A 107 -3.89 -16.11 1.36
C GLY A 107 -2.84 -15.67 0.34
N VAL A 108 -1.66 -15.21 0.76
CA VAL A 108 -0.66 -14.61 -0.13
C VAL A 108 0.20 -15.66 -0.83
N ARG A 109 0.32 -15.55 -2.16
CA ARG A 109 1.24 -16.34 -2.98
C ARG A 109 1.90 -15.47 -4.06
N GLU A 110 3.01 -15.92 -4.62
CA GLU A 110 3.67 -15.27 -5.76
C GLU A 110 4.00 -16.30 -6.85
N SER A 111 3.60 -16.03 -8.09
CA SER A 111 4.07 -16.76 -9.27
C SER A 111 5.24 -16.05 -9.95
N VAL A 112 6.07 -16.85 -10.64
CA VAL A 112 7.19 -16.40 -11.47
C VAL A 112 7.09 -16.90 -12.92
N LYS A 113 5.91 -17.40 -13.34
CA LYS A 113 5.68 -17.94 -14.70
C LYS A 113 6.14 -16.96 -15.78
N HIS A 114 5.72 -15.69 -15.67
CA HIS A 114 6.05 -14.61 -16.62
C HIS A 114 7.16 -13.66 -16.12
N ALA A 115 7.88 -14.03 -15.07
CA ALA A 115 8.97 -13.25 -14.50
C ALA A 115 10.33 -13.92 -14.73
N TRP A 116 11.42 -13.16 -14.79
CA TRP A 116 12.80 -13.65 -15.01
C TRP A 116 13.41 -14.34 -13.77
N TYR A 117 12.72 -15.35 -13.26
CA TYR A 117 13.20 -16.26 -12.21
C TYR A 117 12.94 -17.72 -12.59
N GLN A 118 13.73 -18.64 -12.05
CA GLN A 118 13.49 -20.07 -12.19
C GLN A 118 12.10 -20.44 -11.64
N GLY A 119 11.26 -21.03 -12.49
CA GLY A 119 9.88 -21.39 -12.18
C GLY A 119 9.63 -22.90 -12.20
N GLY A 120 8.36 -23.30 -12.37
CA GLY A 120 7.96 -24.71 -12.56
C GLY A 120 7.36 -25.39 -11.32
N ARG A 121 7.20 -24.66 -10.21
CA ARG A 121 6.56 -25.15 -8.98
C ARG A 121 5.19 -24.52 -8.69
N GLY A 122 4.64 -23.78 -9.65
CA GLY A 122 3.44 -22.96 -9.47
C GLY A 122 3.69 -21.76 -8.55
N ALA A 123 2.60 -21.13 -8.11
CA ALA A 123 2.64 -20.02 -7.16
C ALA A 123 3.06 -20.49 -5.75
N LEU A 124 4.08 -19.83 -5.19
CA LEU A 124 4.64 -20.19 -3.88
C LEU A 124 4.15 -19.25 -2.79
N HIS A 125 3.93 -19.80 -1.59
CA HIS A 125 3.74 -18.98 -0.40
C HIS A 125 5.09 -18.31 -0.03
N PRO A 126 5.14 -17.05 0.42
CA PRO A 126 6.40 -16.33 0.68
C PRO A 126 7.36 -17.02 1.65
N TYR A 127 6.88 -17.76 2.66
CA TYR A 127 7.76 -18.56 3.53
C TYR A 127 8.58 -19.63 2.78
N ASP A 128 8.06 -20.15 1.68
CA ASP A 128 8.70 -21.14 0.82
C ASP A 128 9.16 -20.50 -0.51
N GLY A 129 9.11 -19.17 -0.61
CA GLY A 129 9.42 -18.42 -1.82
C GLY A 129 10.90 -18.47 -2.16
N GLU A 130 11.17 -18.49 -3.47
CA GLU A 130 12.51 -18.53 -4.05
C GLU A 130 12.71 -17.31 -4.98
N THR A 131 13.95 -16.86 -5.10
CA THR A 131 14.32 -15.70 -5.95
C THR A 131 15.63 -16.02 -6.67
N ILE A 132 15.58 -16.99 -7.58
CA ILE A 132 16.72 -17.44 -8.38
C ILE A 132 16.60 -16.82 -9.78
N PRO A 133 17.46 -15.87 -10.18
CA PRO A 133 17.29 -15.12 -11.43
C PRO A 133 17.52 -16.01 -12.66
N GLU A 134 16.69 -15.82 -13.68
CA GLU A 134 16.74 -16.50 -14.98
C GLU A 134 16.26 -15.56 -16.08
N TYR A 135 17.19 -14.80 -16.66
CA TYR A 135 16.89 -13.85 -17.73
C TYR A 135 16.88 -14.54 -19.10
N THR A 136 15.86 -14.28 -19.91
CA THR A 136 15.62 -14.94 -21.21
C THR A 136 15.29 -13.94 -22.34
N ASP A 137 15.69 -12.68 -22.21
CA ASP A 137 15.17 -11.56 -23.04
C ASP A 137 13.64 -11.41 -22.93
N PHE A 138 13.08 -10.39 -23.61
CA PHE A 138 11.64 -10.13 -23.61
C PHE A 138 10.92 -11.11 -24.53
N GLU A 139 9.96 -11.84 -23.97
CA GLU A 139 9.04 -12.69 -24.72
C GLU A 139 7.61 -12.47 -24.24
N GLU A 140 6.75 -11.95 -25.13
CA GLU A 140 5.38 -11.52 -24.82
C GLU A 140 4.52 -12.59 -24.14
N ASN A 141 4.61 -13.84 -24.62
CA ASN A 141 3.82 -14.98 -24.12
C ASN A 141 4.58 -15.86 -23.11
N SER A 142 5.72 -15.38 -22.62
CA SER A 142 6.64 -16.11 -21.73
C SER A 142 7.14 -15.12 -20.68
N LYS A 143 8.45 -15.00 -20.42
CA LYS A 143 9.00 -14.11 -19.40
C LYS A 143 9.26 -12.70 -19.95
N TYR A 144 8.76 -11.68 -19.27
CA TYR A 144 8.91 -10.27 -19.72
C TYR A 144 9.11 -9.25 -18.60
N SER A 145 9.26 -9.67 -17.35
CA SER A 145 9.41 -8.75 -16.20
C SER A 145 10.32 -9.30 -15.10
N TRP A 146 10.92 -8.41 -14.31
CA TRP A 146 11.59 -8.77 -13.05
C TRP A 146 10.64 -8.75 -11.84
N VAL A 147 9.40 -8.27 -12.01
CA VAL A 147 8.40 -8.25 -10.95
C VAL A 147 7.74 -9.64 -10.89
N LYS A 148 7.56 -10.20 -9.69
CA LYS A 148 6.76 -11.42 -9.48
C LYS A 148 5.27 -11.12 -9.64
N SER A 149 4.42 -12.14 -9.63
CA SER A 149 2.96 -11.99 -9.78
C SER A 149 2.23 -12.45 -8.51
N PRO A 150 1.94 -11.55 -7.54
CA PRO A 150 1.27 -11.92 -6.31
C PRO A 150 -0.22 -12.17 -6.49
N THR A 151 -0.77 -13.15 -5.78
CA THR A 151 -2.21 -13.43 -5.70
C THR A 151 -2.66 -13.52 -4.25
N PHE A 152 -3.94 -13.25 -4.01
CA PHE A 152 -4.60 -13.42 -2.72
C PHE A 152 -5.74 -14.42 -2.87
N TYR A 153 -5.62 -15.60 -2.26
CA TYR A 153 -6.50 -16.75 -2.51
C TYR A 153 -6.70 -17.03 -4.01
N ASP A 154 -5.58 -17.07 -4.74
CA ASP A 154 -5.49 -17.32 -6.19
C ASP A 154 -6.06 -16.22 -7.11
N ASP A 155 -6.65 -15.16 -6.54
CA ASP A 155 -7.11 -14.00 -7.30
C ASP A 155 -6.03 -12.91 -7.42
N ARG A 156 -6.00 -12.22 -8.56
CA ARG A 156 -5.29 -10.94 -8.70
C ARG A 156 -5.97 -9.92 -7.78
N ALA A 157 -5.18 -9.09 -7.12
CA ALA A 157 -5.70 -8.00 -6.27
C ALA A 157 -4.97 -6.68 -6.54
N GLN A 158 -5.73 -5.59 -6.50
CA GLN A 158 -5.24 -4.23 -6.51
C GLN A 158 -5.06 -3.74 -5.07
N VAL A 159 -3.90 -3.16 -4.80
CA VAL A 159 -3.56 -2.55 -3.50
C VAL A 159 -3.31 -1.06 -3.65
N GLY A 160 -3.33 -0.32 -2.55
CA GLY A 160 -3.02 1.11 -2.53
C GLY A 160 -4.13 1.98 -1.99
N PRO A 161 -4.02 3.31 -2.14
CA PRO A 161 -4.96 4.23 -1.51
C PRO A 161 -6.42 3.96 -1.87
N LEU A 162 -6.72 3.55 -3.12
CA LEU A 162 -8.08 3.17 -3.50
C LEU A 162 -8.58 1.94 -2.71
N ALA A 163 -7.78 0.88 -2.62
CA ALA A 163 -8.14 -0.31 -1.86
C ALA A 163 -8.37 0.03 -0.38
N ASN A 164 -7.45 0.79 0.22
CA ASN A 164 -7.53 1.18 1.63
C ASN A 164 -8.74 2.08 1.92
N VAL A 165 -9.03 3.08 1.07
CA VAL A 165 -10.22 3.93 1.25
C VAL A 165 -11.51 3.12 1.12
N LEU A 166 -11.61 2.22 0.14
CA LEU A 166 -12.79 1.36 -0.03
C LEU A 166 -12.98 0.40 1.15
N CYS A 167 -11.92 -0.26 1.63
CA CYS A 167 -11.99 -1.12 2.80
C CYS A 167 -12.36 -0.34 4.08
N MET A 168 -11.78 0.83 4.30
CA MET A 168 -12.14 1.68 5.44
C MET A 168 -13.58 2.19 5.34
N PHE A 169 -14.05 2.54 4.15
CA PHE A 169 -15.44 2.93 3.91
C PHE A 169 -16.40 1.78 4.22
N ALA A 170 -16.12 0.58 3.72
CA ALA A 170 -16.90 -0.63 3.98
C ALA A 170 -16.91 -1.04 5.46
N ALA A 171 -15.80 -0.78 6.17
CA ALA A 171 -15.69 -0.97 7.61
C ALA A 171 -16.44 0.09 8.46
N GLY A 172 -17.04 1.11 7.83
CA GLY A 172 -17.74 2.19 8.54
C GLY A 172 -16.81 3.17 9.27
N HIS A 173 -15.57 3.32 8.82
CA HIS A 173 -14.60 4.21 9.45
C HIS A 173 -14.99 5.69 9.26
N GLU A 174 -15.37 6.37 10.35
CA GLU A 174 -15.96 7.72 10.30
C GLU A 174 -15.10 8.74 9.54
N PRO A 175 -13.78 8.88 9.82
CA PRO A 175 -12.97 9.89 9.11
C PRO A 175 -12.95 9.65 7.61
N THR A 176 -12.90 8.39 7.20
CA THR A 176 -12.93 8.01 5.79
C THR A 176 -14.28 8.33 5.16
N GLN A 177 -15.39 7.98 5.83
CA GLN A 177 -16.74 8.29 5.33
C GLN A 177 -16.93 9.79 5.16
N ARG A 178 -16.51 10.60 6.14
CA ARG A 178 -16.62 12.05 6.11
C ARG A 178 -15.79 12.68 4.99
N HIS A 179 -14.49 12.37 4.89
CA HIS A 179 -13.62 12.94 3.84
C HIS A 179 -14.00 12.48 2.45
N LEU A 180 -14.41 11.22 2.29
CA LEU A 180 -14.86 10.71 1.00
C LEU A 180 -16.17 11.36 0.56
N THR A 181 -17.14 11.48 1.47
CA THR A 181 -18.43 12.13 1.19
C THR A 181 -18.20 13.59 0.84
N TRP A 182 -17.38 14.31 1.61
CA TRP A 182 -17.03 15.70 1.31
C TRP A 182 -16.43 15.84 -0.10
N LEU A 183 -15.49 14.97 -0.47
CA LEU A 183 -14.87 15.03 -1.81
C LEU A 183 -15.89 14.76 -2.91
N ILE A 184 -16.75 13.74 -2.74
CA ILE A 184 -17.80 13.43 -3.71
C ILE A 184 -18.75 14.63 -3.86
N ASP A 185 -19.20 15.22 -2.76
CA ASP A 185 -20.10 16.39 -2.76
C ASP A 185 -19.47 17.58 -3.49
N GLN A 186 -18.17 17.85 -3.27
CA GLN A 186 -17.46 18.93 -3.99
C GLN A 186 -17.37 18.65 -5.49
N VAL A 187 -17.02 17.43 -5.89
CA VAL A 187 -16.96 17.06 -7.30
C VAL A 187 -18.34 17.18 -7.95
N GLN A 188 -19.39 16.67 -7.30
CA GLN A 188 -20.78 16.77 -7.77
C GLN A 188 -21.25 18.23 -7.90
N SER A 189 -20.89 19.09 -6.93
CA SER A 189 -21.20 20.52 -6.97
C SER A 189 -20.54 21.23 -8.16
N HIS A 190 -19.28 20.92 -8.46
CA HIS A 190 -18.57 21.50 -9.61
C HIS A 190 -18.99 20.92 -10.96
N LEU A 191 -19.34 19.63 -11.00
CA LEU A 191 -19.77 18.93 -12.22
C LEU A 191 -21.23 19.23 -12.58
N GLY A 192 -22.09 19.44 -11.58
CA GLY A 192 -23.54 19.55 -11.75
C GLY A 192 -24.23 18.22 -12.07
N ALA A 193 -23.61 17.09 -11.72
CA ALA A 193 -24.14 15.75 -11.92
C ALA A 193 -23.79 14.84 -10.74
N GLU A 194 -24.62 13.82 -10.51
CA GLU A 194 -24.35 12.80 -9.49
C GLU A 194 -23.19 11.90 -9.92
N ILE A 195 -22.35 11.55 -8.95
CA ILE A 195 -21.25 10.60 -9.11
C ILE A 195 -21.46 9.45 -8.11
N PRO A 196 -21.64 8.21 -8.59
CA PRO A 196 -21.76 7.05 -7.70
C PRO A 196 -20.40 6.65 -7.14
N LEU A 197 -20.40 5.90 -6.02
CA LEU A 197 -19.18 5.35 -5.43
C LEU A 197 -18.37 4.50 -6.43
N SER A 198 -19.06 3.83 -7.35
CA SER A 198 -18.44 3.00 -8.40
C SER A 198 -17.54 3.80 -9.35
N ALA A 199 -17.69 5.13 -9.43
CA ALA A 199 -16.78 5.99 -10.20
C ALA A 199 -15.35 6.02 -9.63
N LEU A 200 -15.16 5.58 -8.38
CA LEU A 200 -13.83 5.42 -7.79
C LEU A 200 -13.03 4.27 -8.41
N HIS A 201 -13.67 3.31 -9.08
CA HIS A 201 -13.02 2.22 -9.81
C HIS A 201 -12.42 2.73 -11.13
N SER A 202 -11.50 3.70 -11.04
CA SER A 202 -10.98 4.44 -12.19
C SER A 202 -9.61 5.07 -11.92
N THR A 203 -8.98 5.60 -12.97
CA THR A 203 -7.75 6.39 -12.90
C THR A 203 -7.89 7.62 -12.01
N ILE A 204 -8.95 8.40 -12.19
CA ILE A 204 -9.17 9.60 -11.38
C ILE A 204 -9.63 9.23 -9.97
N GLY A 205 -10.37 8.13 -9.81
CA GLY A 205 -10.75 7.56 -8.52
C GLY A 205 -9.57 7.13 -7.65
N ARG A 206 -8.53 6.51 -8.25
CA ARG A 206 -7.26 6.22 -7.57
C ARG A 206 -6.54 7.47 -7.09
N HIS A 207 -6.63 8.58 -7.83
CA HIS A 207 -6.07 9.86 -7.40
C HIS A 207 -6.88 10.48 -6.24
N ALA A 208 -8.21 10.51 -6.38
CA ALA A 208 -9.13 10.99 -5.35
C ALA A 208 -8.94 10.22 -4.01
N ALA A 209 -8.89 8.90 -4.07
CA ALA A 209 -8.68 8.06 -2.89
C ALA A 209 -7.33 8.35 -2.19
N ARG A 210 -6.28 8.71 -2.94
CA ARG A 210 -5.01 9.14 -2.34
C ARG A 210 -5.15 10.42 -1.56
N ALA A 211 -5.89 11.40 -2.06
CA ALA A 211 -6.16 12.65 -1.36
C ALA A 211 -7.01 12.43 -0.10
N VAL A 212 -8.08 11.63 -0.20
CA VAL A 212 -8.92 11.24 0.95
C VAL A 212 -8.08 10.55 2.02
N ARG A 213 -7.25 9.57 1.63
CA ARG A 213 -6.35 8.87 2.56
C ARG A 213 -5.38 9.83 3.23
N THR A 214 -4.84 10.82 2.51
CA THR A 214 -3.96 11.83 3.11
C THR A 214 -4.70 12.65 4.18
N ALA A 215 -5.94 13.05 3.95
CA ALA A 215 -6.76 13.76 4.96
C ALA A 215 -7.03 12.89 6.20
N VAL A 216 -7.39 11.62 6.00
CA VAL A 216 -7.56 10.65 7.10
C VAL A 216 -6.28 10.46 7.92
N LEU A 217 -5.13 10.32 7.25
CA LEU A 217 -3.84 10.18 7.91
C LEU A 217 -3.44 11.41 8.73
N MET A 218 -3.84 12.61 8.32
CA MET A 218 -3.57 13.82 9.10
C MET A 218 -4.35 13.85 10.42
N GLU A 219 -5.61 13.39 10.40
CA GLU A 219 -6.39 13.23 11.64
C GLU A 219 -5.80 12.14 12.53
N ALA A 220 -5.51 10.97 11.97
CA ALA A 220 -4.87 9.89 12.71
C ALA A 220 -3.52 10.34 13.32
N LEU A 221 -2.73 11.14 12.60
CA LEU A 221 -1.46 11.68 13.10
C LEU A 221 -1.66 12.60 14.31
N ALA A 222 -2.69 13.44 14.30
CA ALA A 222 -3.05 14.29 15.44
C ALA A 222 -3.51 13.44 16.64
N GLU A 223 -4.36 12.44 16.41
CA GLU A 223 -4.83 11.51 17.44
C GLU A 223 -3.69 10.69 18.06
N GLN A 224 -2.77 10.17 17.25
CA GLN A 224 -1.59 9.44 17.73
C GLN A 224 -0.68 10.34 18.59
N TRP A 225 -0.56 11.62 18.24
CA TRP A 225 0.17 12.58 19.06
C TRP A 225 -0.52 12.81 20.41
N ASP A 226 -1.85 12.96 20.42
CA ASP A 226 -2.64 13.11 21.65
C ASP A 226 -2.52 11.86 22.54
N LEU A 227 -2.58 10.66 21.95
CA LEU A 227 -2.37 9.38 22.65
C LEU A 227 -0.98 9.27 23.26
N LEU A 228 0.06 9.69 22.51
CA LEU A 228 1.43 9.73 23.03
C LEU A 228 1.52 10.65 24.26
N VAL A 229 1.05 11.89 24.15
CA VAL A 229 1.10 12.86 25.26
C VAL A 229 0.29 12.37 26.46
N ALA A 230 -0.87 11.77 26.23
CA ALA A 230 -1.68 11.16 27.27
C ALA A 230 -0.92 10.03 27.99
N ASN A 231 -0.28 9.12 27.25
CA ASN A 231 0.51 8.03 27.85
C ASN A 231 1.67 8.57 28.70
N LEU A 232 2.41 9.56 28.17
CA LEU A 232 3.50 10.21 28.89
C LEU A 232 3.06 10.88 30.20
N SER A 233 1.83 11.41 30.23
CA SER A 233 1.28 12.01 31.46
C SER A 233 1.04 10.99 32.58
N THR A 234 0.95 9.70 32.26
CA THR A 234 0.80 8.62 33.26
C THR A 234 2.15 8.20 33.87
N GLY A 235 3.27 8.70 33.34
CA GLY A 235 4.62 8.34 33.77
C GLY A 235 5.20 7.11 33.06
N ASP A 236 4.54 6.60 32.02
CA ASP A 236 5.07 5.56 31.15
C ASP A 236 5.97 6.15 30.05
N PHE A 237 7.25 5.77 30.09
CA PHE A 237 8.30 6.21 29.17
C PHE A 237 8.99 5.04 28.46
N ASP A 238 8.43 3.82 28.56
CA ASP A 238 9.04 2.64 27.98
C ASP A 238 8.98 2.68 26.46
N THR A 239 10.10 2.37 25.81
CA THR A 239 10.24 2.50 24.33
C THR A 239 10.82 1.26 23.66
N PHE A 240 11.32 0.30 24.44
CA PHE A 240 12.06 -0.84 23.91
C PHE A 240 11.96 -2.08 24.80
N ASN A 241 11.54 -3.17 24.17
CA ASN A 241 11.61 -4.53 24.70
C ASN A 241 12.72 -5.30 23.98
N ARG A 242 13.73 -5.76 24.72
CA ARG A 242 14.83 -6.54 24.14
C ARG A 242 14.29 -7.88 23.61
N PRO A 243 14.46 -8.20 22.31
CA PRO A 243 14.03 -9.48 21.78
C PRO A 243 14.96 -10.60 22.22
N ASP A 244 14.41 -11.80 22.33
CA ASP A 244 15.16 -13.05 22.39
C ASP A 244 15.05 -13.78 21.04
N PHE A 245 16.11 -14.45 20.63
CA PHE A 245 16.17 -15.16 19.34
C PHE A 245 16.38 -16.65 19.59
N PRO A 246 15.31 -17.47 19.52
CA PRO A 246 15.41 -18.87 19.86
C PRO A 246 16.22 -19.67 18.83
N GLU A 247 16.67 -20.86 19.25
CA GLU A 247 17.37 -21.79 18.36
C GLU A 247 16.41 -22.48 17.37
N GLU A 248 15.16 -22.69 17.78
CA GLU A 248 14.12 -23.31 16.95
C GLU A 248 13.79 -22.52 15.67
N GLU A 249 13.16 -23.21 14.71
CA GLU A 249 12.62 -22.52 13.54
C GLU A 249 11.42 -21.66 13.93
N VAL A 250 11.50 -20.37 13.62
CA VAL A 250 10.39 -19.42 13.81
C VAL A 250 10.06 -18.77 12.48
N ARG A 251 8.77 -18.68 12.18
CA ARG A 251 8.25 -17.98 11.00
C ARG A 251 7.48 -16.74 11.46
N GLY A 252 7.67 -15.63 10.77
CA GLY A 252 6.98 -14.38 11.08
C GLY A 252 6.69 -13.57 9.83
N VAL A 253 5.52 -12.95 9.83
CA VAL A 253 5.11 -11.96 8.84
C VAL A 253 4.90 -10.63 9.55
N GLY A 254 5.40 -9.55 8.97
CA GLY A 254 5.06 -8.19 9.35
C GLY A 254 4.44 -7.49 8.16
N PHE A 255 3.25 -6.92 8.33
CA PHE A 255 2.58 -6.14 7.30
C PHE A 255 2.41 -4.67 7.71
N HIS A 256 2.27 -3.80 6.72
CA HIS A 256 2.09 -2.37 6.87
C HIS A 256 1.32 -1.82 5.65
N GLU A 257 0.39 -0.88 5.87
CA GLU A 257 -0.33 -0.21 4.79
C GLU A 257 0.51 0.98 4.28
N ALA A 258 1.54 0.67 3.48
CA ALA A 258 2.45 1.66 2.92
C ALA A 258 1.72 2.66 1.99
N PRO A 259 2.35 3.79 1.59
CA PRO A 259 1.71 4.79 0.73
C PRO A 259 1.14 4.22 -0.59
N ARG A 260 1.70 3.12 -1.09
CA ARG A 260 1.30 2.44 -2.33
C ARG A 260 0.43 1.21 -2.09
N GLY A 261 0.13 0.84 -0.84
CA GLY A 261 -0.74 -0.28 -0.46
C GLY A 261 -0.07 -1.27 0.50
N VAL A 262 -0.59 -2.50 0.52
CA VAL A 262 -0.09 -3.58 1.39
C VAL A 262 1.37 -3.93 1.11
N LEU A 263 2.19 -3.77 2.14
CA LEU A 263 3.55 -4.25 2.23
C LEU A 263 3.59 -5.41 3.22
N SER A 264 4.22 -6.53 2.86
CA SER A 264 4.47 -7.63 3.79
C SER A 264 5.89 -8.17 3.67
N HIS A 265 6.53 -8.36 4.82
CA HIS A 265 7.85 -8.95 4.95
C HIS A 265 7.73 -10.29 5.68
N TRP A 266 8.29 -11.33 5.09
CA TRP A 266 8.16 -12.71 5.53
C TRP A 266 9.55 -13.23 5.87
N ALA A 267 9.75 -13.64 7.11
CA ALA A 267 11.03 -14.14 7.60
C ALA A 267 10.88 -15.54 8.18
N VAL A 268 11.83 -16.41 7.82
CA VAL A 268 12.06 -17.70 8.48
C VAL A 268 13.39 -17.59 9.20
N LEU A 269 13.38 -17.76 10.52
CA LEU A 269 14.56 -17.80 11.37
C LEU A 269 14.89 -19.25 11.71
N ARG A 270 16.19 -19.60 11.72
CA ARG A 270 16.73 -20.87 12.24
C ARG A 270 18.03 -20.59 12.97
N ASN A 271 18.22 -21.12 14.17
CA ASN A 271 19.43 -20.90 14.98
C ASN A 271 19.74 -19.39 15.17
N GLY A 272 18.70 -18.60 15.46
CA GLY A 272 18.81 -17.13 15.61
C GLY A 272 19.24 -16.36 14.36
N ARG A 273 19.22 -16.98 13.16
CA ARG A 273 19.63 -16.35 11.89
C ARG A 273 18.52 -16.43 10.85
N ILE A 274 18.48 -15.47 9.93
CA ILE A 274 17.54 -15.47 8.80
C ILE A 274 17.93 -16.61 7.84
N ALA A 275 17.03 -17.58 7.69
CA ALA A 275 17.14 -18.70 6.77
C ALA A 275 16.40 -18.46 5.44
N ASN A 276 15.26 -17.75 5.48
CA ASN A 276 14.57 -17.25 4.29
C ASN A 276 14.01 -15.84 4.56
N TYR A 277 13.97 -15.00 3.52
CA TYR A 277 13.37 -13.68 3.58
C TYR A 277 12.73 -13.33 2.24
N GLN A 278 11.43 -13.03 2.25
CA GLN A 278 10.70 -12.57 1.07
C GLN A 278 9.94 -11.29 1.42
N ALA A 279 9.90 -10.35 0.48
CA ALA A 279 9.11 -9.14 0.60
C ALA A 279 8.09 -9.13 -0.54
N VAL A 280 6.81 -9.05 -0.19
CA VAL A 280 5.71 -8.88 -1.15
C VAL A 280 5.20 -7.45 -1.00
N VAL A 281 5.50 -6.62 -1.98
CA VAL A 281 5.49 -5.15 -1.85
C VAL A 281 4.42 -4.54 -2.75
N PRO A 282 3.89 -3.34 -2.47
CA PRO A 282 2.63 -2.91 -3.10
C PRO A 282 2.72 -2.80 -4.62
N THR A 283 3.85 -2.31 -5.14
CA THR A 283 4.06 -2.24 -6.59
C THR A 283 4.22 -3.64 -7.21
N THR A 284 4.64 -4.66 -6.46
CA THR A 284 4.65 -6.06 -6.94
C THR A 284 3.24 -6.57 -7.22
N TRP A 285 2.27 -6.26 -6.35
CA TRP A 285 0.85 -6.57 -6.58
C TRP A 285 0.32 -5.90 -7.86
N ASN A 286 0.58 -4.59 -7.98
CA ASN A 286 -0.04 -3.78 -9.03
C ASN A 286 0.64 -3.92 -10.40
N ALA A 287 1.98 -4.02 -10.43
CA ALA A 287 2.80 -4.05 -11.66
C ALA A 287 3.30 -5.45 -12.02
N GLY A 288 2.93 -6.48 -11.25
CA GLY A 288 3.26 -7.87 -11.57
C GLY A 288 2.74 -8.25 -12.96
N PRO A 289 3.50 -9.04 -13.73
CA PRO A 289 3.05 -9.56 -15.02
C PRO A 289 1.89 -10.54 -14.82
N ARG A 290 1.41 -11.14 -15.92
CA ARG A 290 0.46 -12.25 -15.89
C ARG A 290 0.86 -13.31 -14.87
N ASP A 291 -0.12 -13.82 -14.14
CA ASP A 291 0.11 -14.82 -13.10
C ASP A 291 0.19 -16.25 -13.63
N GLU A 292 0.10 -17.24 -12.75
CA GLU A 292 0.14 -18.66 -13.11
C GLU A 292 -1.00 -19.04 -14.07
N ALA A 293 -2.16 -18.41 -13.93
CA ALA A 293 -3.38 -18.63 -14.71
C ALA A 293 -3.49 -17.70 -15.93
N ASP A 294 -2.40 -17.01 -16.29
CA ASP A 294 -2.35 -16.01 -17.37
C ASP A 294 -3.24 -14.78 -17.13
N ALA A 295 -3.71 -14.54 -15.90
CA ALA A 295 -4.57 -13.42 -15.56
C ALA A 295 -3.77 -12.11 -15.46
N LEU A 296 -4.32 -11.02 -15.99
CA LEU A 296 -3.67 -9.71 -16.06
C LEU A 296 -3.48 -9.08 -14.67
N GLY A 297 -2.36 -8.38 -14.49
CA GLY A 297 -2.15 -7.53 -13.31
C GLY A 297 -2.97 -6.23 -13.34
N PRO A 298 -3.11 -5.52 -12.20
CA PRO A 298 -3.83 -4.25 -12.14
C PRO A 298 -3.35 -3.20 -13.16
N TYR A 299 -2.04 -3.08 -13.41
CA TYR A 299 -1.51 -2.15 -14.42
C TYR A 299 -1.98 -2.53 -15.82
N GLU A 300 -1.74 -3.78 -16.25
CA GLU A 300 -2.11 -4.26 -17.57
C GLU A 300 -3.62 -4.16 -17.80
N ALA A 301 -4.43 -4.61 -16.83
CA ALA A 301 -5.88 -4.53 -16.89
C ALA A 301 -6.40 -3.09 -16.98
N SER A 302 -5.74 -2.14 -16.30
CA SER A 302 -6.17 -0.73 -16.30
C SER A 302 -5.87 0.01 -17.61
N LEU A 303 -5.04 -0.56 -18.48
CA LEU A 303 -4.71 0.03 -19.77
C LEU A 303 -5.64 -0.41 -20.89
N LEU A 304 -6.43 -1.46 -20.68
CA LEU A 304 -7.43 -1.91 -21.63
C LEU A 304 -8.44 -0.80 -21.88
N ASP A 305 -8.77 -0.59 -23.17
CA ASP A 305 -9.77 0.37 -23.65
C ASP A 305 -9.52 1.84 -23.28
N ASN A 306 -8.32 2.20 -22.81
CA ASN A 306 -7.96 3.60 -22.65
C ASN A 306 -7.87 4.28 -24.04
N PRO A 307 -8.41 5.51 -24.18
CA PRO A 307 -8.24 6.27 -25.41
C PRO A 307 -6.76 6.62 -25.61
N VAL A 308 -6.31 6.66 -26.86
CA VAL A 308 -4.96 7.14 -27.22
C VAL A 308 -5.13 8.08 -28.41
N ALA A 309 -5.07 9.38 -28.17
CA ALA A 309 -5.22 10.38 -29.22
C ALA A 309 -4.01 10.42 -30.17
N ASP A 310 -2.81 10.28 -29.61
CA ASP A 310 -1.55 10.25 -30.35
C ASP A 310 -0.67 9.08 -29.85
N PRO A 311 -0.47 8.02 -30.65
CA PRO A 311 0.37 6.89 -30.27
C PRO A 311 1.84 7.24 -30.02
N ASP A 312 2.36 8.31 -30.65
CA ASP A 312 3.74 8.77 -30.43
C ASP A 312 3.87 9.56 -29.12
N LEU A 313 2.75 10.04 -28.56
CA LEU A 313 2.66 10.81 -27.32
C LEU A 313 1.53 10.26 -26.41
N PRO A 314 1.65 9.03 -25.87
CA PRO A 314 0.57 8.31 -25.21
C PRO A 314 0.31 8.81 -23.77
N LEU A 315 -0.12 10.06 -23.65
CA LEU A 315 -0.38 10.74 -22.37
C LEU A 315 -1.42 10.00 -21.54
N GLU A 316 -2.41 9.41 -22.18
CA GLU A 316 -3.51 8.68 -21.56
C GLU A 316 -3.04 7.42 -20.84
N ILE A 317 -2.05 6.73 -21.42
CA ILE A 317 -1.38 5.59 -20.77
C ILE A 317 -0.63 6.08 -19.53
N LEU A 318 0.09 7.20 -19.64
CA LEU A 318 0.83 7.78 -18.52
C LEU A 318 -0.10 8.22 -17.38
N ARG A 319 -1.27 8.81 -17.67
CA ARG A 319 -2.28 9.18 -16.66
C ARG A 319 -2.70 7.97 -15.84
N THR A 320 -2.99 6.86 -16.49
CA THR A 320 -3.44 5.63 -15.83
C THR A 320 -2.32 4.96 -15.03
N VAL A 321 -1.10 4.87 -15.57
CA VAL A 321 0.03 4.27 -14.84
C VAL A 321 0.43 5.15 -13.64
N HIS A 322 0.55 6.46 -13.82
CA HIS A 322 0.94 7.38 -12.73
C HIS A 322 -0.07 7.43 -11.58
N SER A 323 -1.36 7.19 -11.84
CA SER A 323 -2.36 7.17 -10.76
C SER A 323 -2.19 5.98 -9.81
N PHE A 324 -1.40 4.95 -10.15
CA PHE A 324 -0.94 3.93 -9.21
C PHE A 324 0.29 4.33 -8.40
N ASP A 325 0.96 5.42 -8.74
CA ASP A 325 2.21 5.86 -8.11
C ASP A 325 3.31 4.77 -8.14
N PRO A 326 3.86 4.40 -9.32
CA PRO A 326 4.82 3.30 -9.44
C PRO A 326 6.15 3.56 -8.70
N CYS A 327 6.60 2.57 -7.91
CA CYS A 327 7.96 2.51 -7.37
C CYS A 327 8.64 1.20 -7.79
N LEU A 328 9.36 1.20 -8.92
CA LEU A 328 9.99 -0.03 -9.44
C LEU A 328 11.18 -0.51 -8.59
N ALA A 329 11.90 0.40 -7.93
CA ALA A 329 12.91 0.02 -6.95
C ALA A 329 12.29 -0.78 -5.79
N CYS A 330 11.07 -0.41 -5.40
CA CYS A 330 10.28 -1.15 -4.43
C CYS A 330 9.75 -2.47 -4.98
N ALA A 331 9.49 -2.61 -6.28
CA ALA A 331 8.91 -3.83 -6.84
C ALA A 331 9.94 -4.96 -7.08
N ILE A 332 11.19 -4.59 -7.39
CA ILE A 332 12.21 -5.54 -7.84
C ILE A 332 13.24 -5.85 -6.74
N HIS A 333 13.38 -4.97 -5.73
CA HIS A 333 14.29 -5.15 -4.59
C HIS A 333 15.75 -5.43 -4.94
N MET A 334 16.26 -4.95 -6.08
CA MET A 334 17.66 -5.17 -6.46
C MET A 334 18.59 -4.39 -5.53
N VAL A 335 19.20 -5.08 -4.57
CA VAL A 335 20.25 -4.54 -3.72
C VAL A 335 21.60 -5.09 -4.19
N ASN A 336 22.51 -4.21 -4.63
CA ASN A 336 23.91 -4.58 -4.83
C ASN A 336 24.77 -4.15 -3.64
N ALA A 337 24.97 -5.05 -2.69
CA ALA A 337 25.82 -4.83 -1.53
C ALA A 337 27.33 -4.69 -1.86
N LYS A 338 27.75 -4.89 -3.12
CA LYS A 338 29.15 -4.85 -3.57
C LYS A 338 29.47 -3.67 -4.50
N GLY A 339 28.55 -2.72 -4.70
CA GLY A 339 28.81 -1.48 -5.45
C GLY A 339 29.14 -1.66 -6.95
N LYS A 340 28.89 -2.83 -7.54
CA LYS A 340 28.98 -3.00 -9.00
C LYS A 340 27.69 -2.49 -9.67
N ALA A 341 27.80 -1.86 -10.83
CA ALA A 341 26.61 -1.55 -11.63
C ALA A 341 25.89 -2.87 -11.97
N VAL A 342 24.59 -2.98 -11.63
CA VAL A 342 23.80 -4.20 -11.91
C VAL A 342 23.36 -4.22 -13.37
N THR A 343 22.96 -3.06 -13.91
CA THR A 343 22.62 -2.89 -15.32
C THR A 343 22.90 -1.44 -15.73
N ARG A 344 23.41 -1.23 -16.95
CA ARG A 344 23.51 0.09 -17.59
C ARG A 344 22.54 0.09 -18.77
N ILE A 345 21.42 0.79 -18.64
CA ILE A 345 20.46 0.97 -19.72
C ILE A 345 20.84 2.26 -20.45
N GLN A 346 21.12 2.15 -21.74
CA GLN A 346 21.33 3.28 -22.62
C GLN A 346 20.00 3.50 -23.35
N ALA A 347 19.25 4.52 -22.94
CA ALA A 347 18.09 4.98 -23.71
C ALA A 347 18.61 5.73 -24.94
N HIS A 348 18.10 5.38 -26.12
CA HIS A 348 18.36 6.09 -27.37
C HIS A 348 17.38 7.24 -27.55
#